data_AF-Q5EF41-F1
#
_entry.id   AF-Q5EF41-F1
#
_cell.length_a   1.000
_cell.length_b   1.000
_cell.length_c   1.000
_cell.angle_alpha   90.00
_cell.angle_beta   90.00
_cell.angle_gamma   90.00
#
_symmetry.space_group_name_H-M   'P 1'
#
loop_
_entity.id
_entity.type
_entity.pdbx_description
1 polymer ?
#
loop_
_entity_poly.entity_id
_entity_poly.type
_entity_poly.pdbx_seq_one_letter_code
_entity_poly.pdbx_strand_id
1 'polypeptide(L)'
;FPGVKIDNIKVDKLVTYFDDYLMDMTNAVFLTEEEMKKTRSDMKFMVRKRRLNHQPFKVTLDILSDKSADCIVRIFLGPKKDHMNRLIDINMNRFNFVELDTFMYKLTNGKNTIVRNSYDMHNLVRDRMMTRDLMKKVESITDMRDLLVKDLRNYHTGFPTRLLLPKGFVGGMDCLMYVIVTPLRLVNNVDINMLDMNRKDIVRDFRSTVLLDKMPLGFPFDRRIDVGKFFTPNMKF
;
A
#
# COMPACT_ATOMS: atom_id res chain seq x y z
N PHE A 1 -18.77 -3.52 -14.77
CA PHE A 1 -19.01 -2.05 -14.75
C PHE A 1 -19.29 -1.62 -16.20
N PRO A 2 -20.55 -1.61 -16.66
CA PRO A 2 -20.86 -1.39 -18.08
C PRO A 2 -20.36 -0.04 -18.58
N GLY A 3 -19.81 -0.04 -19.80
CA GLY A 3 -19.20 1.14 -20.43
C GLY A 3 -17.81 1.48 -19.91
N VAL A 4 -17.16 0.62 -19.12
CA VAL A 4 -15.77 0.80 -18.66
C VAL A 4 -14.95 -0.43 -19.04
N LYS A 5 -13.79 -0.19 -19.66
CA LYS A 5 -12.86 -1.21 -20.10
C LYS A 5 -11.43 -0.84 -19.71
N ILE A 6 -10.67 -1.79 -19.16
CA ILE A 6 -9.23 -1.63 -18.98
C ILE A 6 -8.56 -2.02 -20.30
N ASP A 7 -7.99 -1.05 -21.00
CA ASP A 7 -7.33 -1.27 -22.28
C ASP A 7 -5.90 -1.77 -22.11
N ASN A 8 -5.15 -1.23 -21.13
CA ASN A 8 -3.78 -1.66 -20.89
C ASN A 8 -3.34 -1.48 -19.43
N ILE A 9 -2.40 -2.33 -19.01
CA ILE A 9 -1.68 -2.23 -17.74
C ILE A 9 -0.20 -2.26 -18.08
N LYS A 10 0.54 -1.23 -17.70
CA LYS A 10 1.99 -1.18 -17.79
C LYS A 10 2.56 -1.05 -16.39
N VAL A 11 3.57 -1.86 -16.10
CA VAL A 11 4.24 -1.89 -14.80
C VAL A 11 5.73 -1.79 -15.03
N ASP A 12 6.40 -0.96 -14.23
CA ASP A 12 7.85 -0.91 -14.24
C ASP A 12 8.45 -2.24 -13.72
N LYS A 13 9.76 -2.40 -13.90
CA LYS A 13 10.45 -3.58 -13.37
C LYS A 13 10.35 -3.62 -11.85
N LEU A 14 9.77 -4.69 -11.31
CA LEU A 14 9.66 -4.93 -9.88
C LEU A 14 10.96 -5.56 -9.38
N VAL A 15 11.73 -4.82 -8.57
CA VAL A 15 13.04 -5.25 -8.06
C VAL A 15 13.06 -5.17 -6.54
N THR A 16 13.39 -6.28 -5.90
CA THR A 16 13.55 -6.38 -4.44
C THR A 16 15.01 -6.59 -4.06
N TYR A 17 15.40 -6.07 -2.90
CA TYR A 17 16.75 -6.20 -2.37
C TYR A 17 16.73 -6.16 -0.84
N PHE A 18 17.86 -6.49 -0.21
CA PHE A 18 18.03 -6.29 1.22
C PHE A 18 18.91 -5.07 1.48
N ASP A 19 18.43 -4.15 2.31
CA ASP A 19 19.23 -3.05 2.84
C ASP A 19 19.59 -3.29 4.31
N ASP A 20 20.63 -2.59 4.74
CA ASP A 20 21.02 -2.53 6.14
C ASP A 20 20.31 -1.36 6.83
N TYR A 21 19.83 -1.62 8.04
CA TYR A 21 19.19 -0.62 8.88
C TYR A 21 19.81 -0.64 10.27
N LEU A 22 20.20 0.54 10.75
CA LEU A 22 20.70 0.73 12.10
C LEU A 22 19.54 1.15 13.00
N MET A 23 19.20 0.28 13.95
CA MET A 23 18.17 0.55 14.96
C MET A 23 18.82 1.05 16.25
N ASP A 24 18.35 2.18 16.77
CA ASP A 24 18.79 2.70 18.06
C ASP A 24 18.14 1.88 19.20
N MET A 25 18.98 1.21 19.98
CA MET A 25 18.60 0.41 21.15
C MET A 25 19.15 1.01 22.45
N THR A 26 19.59 2.26 22.44
CA THR A 26 20.13 2.94 23.64
C THR A 26 19.12 2.97 24.78
N ASN A 27 17.82 3.09 24.49
CA ASN A 27 16.76 3.07 25.50
C ASN A 27 16.44 1.66 26.04
N ALA A 28 17.04 0.61 25.49
CA ALA A 28 16.82 -0.77 25.91
C ALA A 28 17.93 -1.30 26.85
N VAL A 29 19.03 -0.55 27.01
CA VAL A 29 20.11 -0.91 27.94
C VAL A 29 19.90 -0.27 29.30
N PHE A 30 20.37 -0.92 30.36
CA PHE A 30 20.37 -0.35 31.70
C PHE A 30 21.44 0.73 31.80
N LEU A 31 21.06 1.89 32.33
CA LEU A 31 21.98 2.98 32.63
C LEU A 31 22.53 2.81 34.05
N THR A 32 23.78 3.19 34.25
CA THR A 32 24.37 3.30 35.59
C THR A 32 23.73 4.46 36.37
N GLU A 33 23.86 4.49 37.71
CA GLU A 33 23.31 5.57 38.53
C GLU A 33 23.84 6.96 38.14
N GLU A 34 25.09 7.04 37.66
CA GLU A 34 25.70 8.27 37.18
C GLU A 34 25.11 8.72 35.83
N GLU A 35 24.83 7.77 34.92
CA GLU A 35 24.21 8.04 33.64
C GLU A 35 22.73 8.40 33.77
N MET A 36 22.01 7.82 34.74
CA MET A 36 20.62 8.17 35.05
C MET A 36 20.48 9.62 35.53
N LYS A 37 21.50 10.17 36.20
CA LYS A 37 21.52 11.59 36.62
C LYS A 37 21.72 12.55 35.44
N LYS A 38 22.17 12.06 34.28
CA LYS A 38 22.37 12.87 33.06
C LYS A 38 21.08 12.91 32.24
N THR A 39 20.78 14.06 31.65
CA THR A 39 19.64 14.22 30.74
C THR A 39 19.79 13.43 29.43
N ARG A 40 21.02 13.01 29.08
CA ARG A 40 21.34 12.28 27.85
C ARG A 40 22.40 11.21 28.13
N SER A 41 22.22 10.03 27.53
CA SER A 41 23.25 8.97 27.52
C SER A 41 24.49 9.42 26.72
N ASP A 42 25.67 9.16 27.28
CA ASP A 42 26.96 9.42 26.62
C ASP A 42 27.25 8.41 25.50
N MET A 43 26.72 7.19 25.64
CA MET A 43 26.90 6.10 24.67
C MET A 43 25.64 5.88 23.82
N LYS A 44 25.86 5.43 22.58
CA LYS A 44 24.78 5.03 21.66
C LYS A 44 24.95 3.58 21.29
N PHE A 45 23.89 2.80 21.46
CA PHE A 45 23.85 1.40 21.06
C PHE A 45 23.02 1.26 19.79
N MET A 46 23.69 0.95 18.69
CA MET A 46 23.04 0.75 17.39
C MET A 46 23.12 -0.73 16.99
N VAL A 47 21.99 -1.30 16.57
CA VAL A 47 21.91 -2.67 16.08
C VAL A 47 21.67 -2.66 14.58
N ARG A 48 22.55 -3.34 13.84
CA ARG A 48 22.40 -3.52 12.38
C ARG A 48 21.45 -4.69 12.10
N LYS A 49 20.38 -4.42 11.34
CA LYS A 49 19.42 -5.41 10.85
C LYS A 49 19.34 -5.34 9.33
N ARG A 50 19.37 -6.50 8.66
CA ARG A 50 19.04 -6.60 7.24
C ARG A 50 17.53 -6.68 7.06
N ARG A 51 16.98 -5.85 6.18
CA ARG A 51 15.53 -5.79 5.92
C ARG A 51 15.26 -5.87 4.43
N LEU A 52 14.17 -6.53 4.07
CA LEU A 52 13.69 -6.55 2.69
C LEU A 52 13.23 -5.13 2.32
N ASN A 53 13.49 -4.75 1.08
CA ASN A 53 13.04 -3.52 0.46
C ASN A 53 12.82 -3.73 -1.05
N HIS A 54 12.25 -2.74 -1.72
CA HIS A 54 12.07 -2.74 -3.16
C HIS A 54 12.42 -1.40 -3.78
N GLN A 55 12.76 -1.41 -5.06
CA GLN A 55 12.92 -0.20 -5.84
C GLN A 55 11.55 0.46 -6.07
N PRO A 56 11.47 1.80 -6.14
CA PRO A 56 10.24 2.48 -6.50
C PRO A 56 9.77 2.04 -7.89
N PHE A 57 8.47 1.81 -8.05
CA PHE A 57 7.89 1.40 -9.33
C PHE A 57 6.58 2.14 -9.57
N LYS A 58 6.17 2.21 -10.84
CA LYS A 58 4.90 2.78 -11.26
C LYS A 58 4.01 1.74 -11.92
N VAL A 59 2.71 1.89 -11.70
CA VAL A 59 1.65 1.17 -12.42
C VAL A 59 0.88 2.21 -13.25
N THR A 60 0.87 2.02 -14.56
CA THR A 60 0.10 2.85 -15.49
C THR A 60 -1.08 2.06 -16.03
N LEU A 61 -2.28 2.60 -15.85
CA LEU A 61 -3.54 1.99 -16.27
C LEU A 61 -4.15 2.85 -17.38
N ASP A 62 -4.36 2.26 -18.56
CA ASP A 62 -5.14 2.86 -19.63
C ASP A 62 -6.57 2.34 -19.55
N ILE A 63 -7.53 3.21 -19.22
CA ILE A 63 -8.95 2.87 -19.04
C ILE A 63 -9.78 3.66 -20.03
N LEU A 64 -10.65 2.97 -20.76
CA LEU A 64 -11.66 3.57 -21.63
C LEU A 64 -12.99 3.58 -20.89
N SER A 65 -13.68 4.72 -20.89
CA SER A 65 -14.98 4.88 -20.26
C SER A 65 -15.94 5.62 -21.19
N ASP A 66 -17.15 5.12 -21.39
CA ASP A 66 -18.19 5.76 -22.20
C ASP A 66 -18.97 6.83 -21.41
N LYS A 67 -18.61 7.03 -20.14
CA LYS A 67 -19.29 7.94 -19.21
C LYS A 67 -18.33 8.51 -18.17
N SER A 68 -18.70 9.66 -17.63
CA SER A 68 -18.05 10.18 -16.42
C SER A 68 -18.65 9.53 -15.19
N ALA A 69 -17.82 8.90 -14.35
CA ALA A 69 -18.28 8.18 -13.16
C ALA A 69 -17.18 8.05 -12.10
N ASP A 70 -17.56 8.13 -10.83
CA ASP A 70 -16.67 7.80 -9.73
C ASP A 70 -16.52 6.29 -9.60
N CYS A 71 -15.27 5.84 -9.46
CA CYS A 71 -14.93 4.43 -9.42
C CYS A 71 -13.88 4.13 -8.35
N ILE A 72 -13.78 2.85 -8.01
CA ILE A 72 -12.71 2.29 -7.20
C ILE A 72 -11.85 1.42 -8.11
N VAL A 73 -10.55 1.66 -8.08
CA VAL A 73 -9.53 0.85 -8.75
C VAL A 73 -8.87 -0.03 -7.68
N ARG A 74 -8.86 -1.35 -7.89
CA ARG A 74 -8.21 -2.32 -7.00
C ARG A 74 -7.10 -3.03 -7.76
N ILE A 75 -5.91 -3.07 -7.17
CA ILE A 75 -4.71 -3.70 -7.73
C ILE A 75 -4.29 -4.84 -6.81
N PHE A 76 -4.20 -6.04 -7.37
CA PHE A 76 -3.77 -7.23 -6.67
C PHE A 76 -2.53 -7.83 -7.35
N LEU A 77 -1.69 -8.50 -6.56
CA LEU A 77 -0.53 -9.25 -7.04
C LEU A 77 -0.57 -10.66 -6.50
N GLY A 78 -0.41 -11.66 -7.36
CA GLY A 78 -0.38 -13.06 -6.97
C GLY A 78 0.66 -13.86 -7.76
N PRO A 79 1.08 -15.03 -7.27
CA PRO A 79 1.98 -15.91 -8.01
C PRO A 79 1.27 -16.45 -9.27
N LYS A 80 1.98 -16.53 -10.40
CA LYS A 80 1.44 -17.16 -11.62
C LYS A 80 1.53 -18.68 -11.55
N LYS A 81 2.58 -19.18 -10.90
CA LYS A 81 2.98 -20.58 -10.89
C LYS A 81 3.27 -21.07 -9.49
N ASP A 82 3.06 -22.37 -9.26
CA ASP A 82 3.41 -23.04 -8.01
C ASP A 82 4.91 -23.35 -7.91
N HIS A 83 5.31 -23.98 -6.81
CA HIS A 83 6.70 -24.39 -6.56
C HIS A 83 7.24 -25.46 -7.53
N MET A 84 6.37 -26.12 -8.30
CA MET A 84 6.72 -27.05 -9.37
C MET A 84 6.65 -26.39 -10.76
N ASN A 85 6.55 -25.05 -10.83
CA ASN A 85 6.48 -24.26 -12.06
C ASN A 85 5.21 -24.55 -12.90
N ARG A 86 4.12 -25.03 -12.28
CA ARG A 86 2.82 -25.28 -12.92
C ARG A 86 1.91 -24.08 -12.73
N LEU A 87 1.04 -23.80 -13.71
CA LEU A 87 0.02 -22.75 -13.58
C LEU A 87 -0.96 -23.09 -12.46
N ILE A 88 -1.23 -22.11 -11.59
CA ILE A 88 -2.15 -22.29 -10.47
C ILE A 88 -3.57 -22.02 -10.96
N ASP A 89 -4.50 -22.94 -10.68
CA ASP A 89 -5.93 -22.73 -10.91
C ASP A 89 -6.43 -21.48 -10.17
N ILE A 90 -7.29 -20.67 -10.82
CA ILE A 90 -7.72 -19.39 -10.26
C ILE A 90 -8.49 -19.53 -8.94
N ASN A 91 -9.24 -20.62 -8.72
CA ASN A 91 -9.96 -20.83 -7.47
C ASN A 91 -9.04 -21.19 -6.31
N MET A 92 -7.90 -21.84 -6.60
CA MET A 92 -6.84 -22.03 -5.63
C MET A 92 -6.04 -20.74 -5.44
N ASN A 93 -5.72 -20.06 -6.53
CA ASN A 93 -4.82 -18.92 -6.54
C ASN A 93 -5.44 -17.67 -5.91
N ARG A 94 -6.77 -17.56 -5.85
CA ARG A 94 -7.51 -16.43 -5.26
C ARG A 94 -7.03 -16.06 -3.85
N PHE A 95 -6.60 -17.04 -3.06
CA PHE A 95 -6.08 -16.82 -1.71
C PHE A 95 -4.63 -16.33 -1.65
N ASN A 96 -3.88 -16.49 -2.74
CA ASN A 96 -2.50 -16.03 -2.84
C ASN A 96 -2.38 -14.60 -3.36
N PHE A 97 -3.47 -14.01 -3.87
CA PHE A 97 -3.48 -12.62 -4.30
C PHE A 97 -3.47 -11.69 -3.09
N VAL A 98 -2.47 -10.81 -3.04
CA VAL A 98 -2.38 -9.74 -2.06
C VAL A 98 -2.81 -8.43 -2.69
N GLU A 99 -3.54 -7.61 -1.94
CA GLU A 99 -3.93 -6.27 -2.35
C GLU A 99 -2.71 -5.33 -2.27
N LEU A 100 -2.30 -4.75 -3.40
CA LEU A 100 -1.23 -3.75 -3.44
C LEU A 100 -1.75 -2.34 -3.17
N ASP A 101 -2.90 -1.99 -3.78
CA ASP A 101 -3.51 -0.69 -3.61
C ASP A 101 -4.99 -0.75 -3.96
N THR A 102 -5.77 0.09 -3.29
CA THR A 102 -7.13 0.41 -3.67
C THR A 102 -7.37 1.90 -3.50
N PHE A 103 -7.86 2.56 -4.54
CA PHE A 103 -8.06 4.01 -4.53
C PHE A 103 -9.29 4.45 -5.33
N MET A 104 -9.80 5.62 -4.97
CA MET A 104 -10.89 6.27 -5.71
C MET A 104 -10.36 7.04 -6.91
N TYR A 105 -11.06 6.99 -8.02
CA TYR A 105 -10.75 7.76 -9.21
C TYR A 105 -12.03 8.21 -9.91
N LYS A 106 -12.04 9.45 -10.39
CA LYS A 106 -13.14 10.00 -11.19
C LYS A 106 -12.82 9.82 -12.67
N LEU A 107 -13.49 8.87 -13.32
CA LEU A 107 -13.35 8.65 -14.75
C LEU A 107 -14.04 9.77 -15.53
N THR A 108 -13.43 10.19 -16.63
CA THR A 108 -14.05 11.02 -17.66
C THR A 108 -14.47 10.18 -18.85
N ASN A 109 -15.41 10.68 -19.67
CA ASN A 109 -15.74 10.04 -20.93
C ASN A 109 -14.52 10.04 -21.88
N GLY A 110 -14.22 8.91 -22.51
CA GLY A 110 -13.07 8.67 -23.35
C GLY A 110 -11.92 7.94 -22.65
N LYS A 111 -10.69 8.28 -23.02
CA LYS A 111 -9.47 7.64 -22.51
C LYS A 111 -8.97 8.31 -21.23
N ASN A 112 -8.77 7.51 -20.19
CA ASN A 112 -8.22 7.89 -18.90
C ASN A 112 -6.88 7.18 -18.71
N THR A 113 -5.81 7.93 -18.45
CA THR A 113 -4.49 7.36 -18.14
C THR A 113 -4.18 7.63 -16.68
N ILE A 114 -4.17 6.57 -15.87
CA ILE A 114 -3.90 6.66 -14.42
C ILE A 114 -2.45 6.21 -14.19
N VAL A 115 -1.63 7.06 -13.59
CA VAL A 115 -0.26 6.73 -13.19
C VAL A 115 -0.20 6.68 -11.68
N ARG A 116 0.16 5.52 -11.12
CA ARG A 116 0.20 5.27 -9.68
C ARG A 116 1.61 4.88 -9.24
N ASN A 117 2.22 5.69 -8.38
CA ASN A 117 3.53 5.38 -7.80
C ASN A 117 3.39 4.46 -6.59
N SER A 118 4.36 3.56 -6.38
CA SER A 118 4.39 2.65 -5.23
C SER A 118 4.34 3.36 -3.87
N TYR A 119 4.89 4.57 -3.75
CA TYR A 119 4.88 5.33 -2.50
C TYR A 119 3.55 6.05 -2.19
N ASP A 120 2.71 6.21 -3.21
CA ASP A 120 1.41 6.89 -3.06
C ASP A 120 0.30 5.88 -2.75
N MET A 121 0.60 4.58 -2.80
CA MET A 121 -0.35 3.49 -2.53
C MET A 121 -0.87 3.55 -1.09
N HIS A 122 -2.15 3.21 -0.91
CA HIS A 122 -2.85 3.35 0.36
C HIS A 122 -2.40 2.34 1.39
N ASN A 123 -2.66 2.67 2.67
CA ASN A 123 -2.40 1.81 3.82
C ASN A 123 -0.92 1.44 4.01
N LEU A 124 -0.01 2.19 3.39
CA LEU A 124 1.43 2.02 3.56
C LEU A 124 2.00 3.01 4.58
N VAL A 125 2.93 2.52 5.40
CA VAL A 125 3.63 3.31 6.42
C VAL A 125 5.13 3.19 6.18
N ARG A 126 5.79 4.36 6.22
CA ARG A 126 7.24 4.46 6.06
C ARG A 126 7.97 3.95 7.31
N ASP A 127 9.28 3.83 7.21
CA ASP A 127 10.09 3.48 8.37
C ASP A 127 9.86 4.48 9.51
N ARG A 128 9.87 3.92 10.73
CA ARG A 128 9.61 4.67 11.95
C ARG A 128 10.76 5.61 12.28
N MET A 129 10.41 6.78 12.80
CA MET A 129 11.37 7.73 13.35
C MET A 129 11.87 7.19 14.70
N MET A 130 13.18 7.24 14.91
CA MET A 130 13.76 6.84 16.20
C MET A 130 13.32 7.81 17.30
N THR A 131 13.21 7.33 18.53
CA THR A 131 12.80 8.15 19.69
C THR A 131 13.65 9.41 19.82
N ARG A 132 14.96 9.30 19.58
CA ARG A 132 15.88 10.43 19.63
C ARG A 132 15.59 11.49 18.55
N ASP A 133 15.34 11.06 17.33
CA ASP A 133 15.04 11.97 16.23
C ASP A 133 13.66 12.60 16.40
N LEU A 134 12.71 11.83 16.92
CA LEU A 134 11.40 12.35 17.32
C LEU A 134 11.54 13.43 18.40
N MET A 135 12.34 13.19 19.45
CA MET A 135 12.54 14.17 20.52
C MET A 135 13.16 15.46 20.00
N LYS A 136 14.22 15.36 19.17
CA LYS A 136 14.81 16.54 18.50
C LYS A 136 13.79 17.28 17.64
N LYS A 137 12.94 16.55 16.92
CA LYS A 137 11.93 17.14 16.05
C LYS A 137 10.88 17.89 16.87
N VAL A 138 10.44 17.31 17.99
CA VAL A 138 9.54 17.96 18.95
C VAL A 138 10.16 19.23 19.54
N GLU A 139 11.44 19.21 19.91
CA GLU A 139 12.15 20.40 20.40
C GLU A 139 12.25 21.51 19.34
N SER A 140 12.33 21.14 18.05
CA SER A 140 12.52 22.10 16.94
C SER A 140 11.24 22.65 16.32
N ILE A 141 10.09 22.02 16.54
CA ILE A 141 8.87 22.32 15.79
C ILE A 141 8.04 23.41 16.46
N THR A 142 7.58 24.37 15.68
CA THR A 142 6.69 25.45 16.15
C THR A 142 5.22 25.02 16.18
N ASP A 143 4.82 24.11 15.29
CA ASP A 143 3.46 23.58 15.19
C ASP A 143 3.43 22.05 15.32
N MET A 144 2.90 21.56 16.44
CA MET A 144 2.75 20.13 16.70
C MET A 144 1.83 19.42 15.70
N ARG A 145 0.89 20.14 15.05
CA ARG A 145 0.05 19.55 14.00
C ARG A 145 0.87 19.09 12.80
N ASP A 146 1.93 19.81 12.45
CA ASP A 146 2.74 19.47 11.30
C ASP A 146 3.46 18.11 11.48
N LEU A 147 3.98 17.87 12.69
CA LEU A 147 4.56 16.58 13.08
C LEU A 147 3.54 15.44 13.00
N LEU A 148 2.34 15.67 13.52
CA LEU A 148 1.28 14.67 13.57
C LEU A 148 0.78 14.29 12.16
N VAL A 149 0.60 15.27 11.29
CA VAL A 149 0.03 15.08 9.95
C VAL A 149 1.07 14.53 8.96
N LYS A 150 2.34 14.98 9.04
CA LYS A 150 3.38 14.56 8.08
C LYS A 150 4.13 13.30 8.49
N ASP A 151 4.51 13.17 9.76
CA ASP A 151 5.44 12.12 10.20
C ASP A 151 4.78 10.99 10.99
N LEU A 152 3.71 11.31 11.73
CA LEU A 152 3.05 10.35 12.63
C LEU A 152 1.69 9.85 12.10
N ARG A 153 1.33 10.18 10.85
CA ARG A 153 0.12 9.67 10.19
C ARG A 153 0.20 8.15 10.05
N ASN A 154 -0.82 7.45 10.58
CA ASN A 154 -0.93 5.98 10.59
C ASN A 154 0.24 5.22 11.20
N TYR A 155 1.05 5.88 12.04
CA TYR A 155 2.33 5.38 12.55
C TYR A 155 2.28 3.98 13.20
N HIS A 156 1.13 3.63 13.78
CA HIS A 156 0.92 2.36 14.48
C HIS A 156 0.18 1.29 13.67
N THR A 157 -0.37 1.63 12.50
CA THR A 157 -1.49 0.85 11.94
C THR A 157 -1.37 0.41 10.50
N GLY A 158 -0.48 1.03 9.71
CA GLY A 158 -0.33 0.67 8.30
C GLY A 158 0.73 -0.39 8.02
N PHE A 159 0.69 -0.94 6.81
CA PHE A 159 1.58 -1.96 6.32
C PHE A 159 2.95 -1.34 5.92
N PRO A 160 4.10 -1.95 6.24
CA PRO A 160 5.40 -1.37 5.91
C PRO A 160 5.57 -1.22 4.39
N THR A 161 5.84 0.00 3.91
CA THR A 161 6.06 0.28 2.46
C THR A 161 7.08 -0.67 1.85
N ARG A 162 8.19 -0.91 2.56
CA ARG A 162 9.29 -1.78 2.12
C ARG A 162 8.90 -3.25 1.89
N LEU A 163 7.78 -3.71 2.43
CA LEU A 163 7.28 -5.08 2.27
C LEU A 163 6.14 -5.19 1.25
N LEU A 164 5.88 -4.13 0.48
CA LEU A 164 4.81 -4.08 -0.53
C LEU A 164 4.91 -5.22 -1.56
N LEU A 165 6.13 -5.62 -1.90
CA LEU A 165 6.39 -6.70 -2.85
C LEU A 165 6.89 -7.97 -2.13
N PRO A 166 6.50 -9.17 -2.61
CA PRO A 166 7.14 -10.40 -2.16
C PRO A 166 8.61 -10.42 -2.58
N LYS A 167 9.46 -11.08 -1.79
CA LYS A 167 10.91 -11.16 -2.02
C LYS A 167 11.31 -11.67 -3.42
N GLY A 168 10.50 -12.55 -4.02
CA GLY A 168 10.83 -13.22 -5.28
C GLY A 168 12.08 -14.11 -5.20
N PHE A 169 12.61 -14.45 -6.38
CA PHE A 169 13.80 -15.30 -6.54
C PHE A 169 14.87 -14.61 -7.38
N VAL A 170 16.12 -15.04 -7.19
CA VAL A 170 17.20 -14.70 -8.12
C VAL A 170 16.88 -15.36 -9.46
N GLY A 171 16.74 -14.56 -10.52
CA GLY A 171 16.22 -15.00 -11.82
C GLY A 171 14.78 -14.54 -12.11
N GLY A 172 14.10 -13.95 -11.13
CA GLY A 172 12.72 -13.47 -11.27
C GLY A 172 11.69 -14.47 -10.80
N MET A 173 10.51 -13.96 -10.46
CA MET A 173 9.34 -14.75 -10.08
C MET A 173 8.17 -14.29 -10.94
N ASP A 174 7.55 -15.22 -11.65
CA ASP A 174 6.38 -14.93 -12.46
C ASP A 174 5.19 -14.62 -11.54
N CYS A 175 4.73 -13.37 -11.57
CA CYS A 175 3.54 -12.92 -10.87
C CYS A 175 2.48 -12.42 -11.87
N LEU A 176 1.23 -12.45 -11.44
CA LEU A 176 0.10 -11.85 -12.14
C LEU A 176 -0.31 -10.59 -11.40
N MET A 177 -0.36 -9.47 -12.12
CA MET A 177 -0.92 -8.22 -11.58
C MET A 177 -2.34 -8.08 -12.08
N TYR A 178 -3.29 -8.30 -11.18
CA TYR A 178 -4.71 -8.23 -11.50
C TYR A 178 -5.27 -6.87 -11.11
N VAL A 179 -5.95 -6.21 -12.04
CA VAL A 179 -6.60 -4.91 -11.82
C VAL A 179 -8.07 -5.02 -12.16
N ILE A 180 -8.90 -4.44 -11.30
CA ILE A 180 -10.33 -4.32 -11.51
C ILE A 180 -10.79 -2.90 -11.20
N VAL A 181 -11.67 -2.37 -12.05
CA VAL A 181 -12.36 -1.10 -11.85
C VAL A 181 -13.82 -1.36 -11.54
N THR A 182 -14.30 -0.86 -10.41
CA THR A 182 -15.69 -1.03 -9.96
C THR A 182 -16.36 0.32 -9.76
N PRO A 183 -17.69 0.43 -9.98
CA PRO A 183 -18.40 1.67 -9.65
C PRO A 183 -18.35 1.89 -8.14
N LEU A 184 -18.17 3.14 -7.71
CA LEU A 184 -18.18 3.49 -6.29
C LEU A 184 -19.57 3.19 -5.70
N ARG A 185 -19.64 2.32 -4.68
CA ARG A 185 -20.87 2.02 -3.95
C ARG A 185 -20.79 2.54 -2.53
N LEU A 186 -21.21 3.78 -2.34
CA LEU A 186 -21.13 4.46 -1.05
C LEU A 186 -21.86 3.71 0.07
N VAL A 187 -21.16 3.51 1.18
CA VAL A 187 -21.75 3.16 2.47
C VAL A 187 -22.62 4.34 2.93
N ASN A 188 -23.82 4.06 3.43
CA ASN A 188 -24.74 5.12 3.87
C ASN A 188 -24.11 5.85 5.08
N ASN A 189 -24.28 7.18 5.15
CA ASN A 189 -23.82 8.03 6.24
C ASN A 189 -22.28 8.12 6.41
N VAL A 190 -21.51 7.90 5.35
CA VAL A 190 -20.05 8.08 5.37
C VAL A 190 -19.64 9.30 4.55
N ASP A 191 -18.83 10.17 5.15
CA ASP A 191 -18.26 11.35 4.49
C ASP A 191 -17.23 10.91 3.44
N ILE A 192 -17.51 11.17 2.15
CA ILE A 192 -16.67 10.80 1.01
C ILE A 192 -15.28 11.45 1.11
N ASN A 193 -15.20 12.62 1.75
CA ASN A 193 -13.94 13.31 1.96
C ASN A 193 -13.00 12.52 2.89
N MET A 194 -13.44 11.44 3.55
CA MET A 194 -12.59 10.60 4.41
C MET A 194 -11.42 9.92 3.69
N LEU A 195 -11.44 9.82 2.36
CA LEU A 195 -10.32 9.34 1.54
C LEU A 195 -9.71 10.42 0.64
N ASP A 196 -9.98 11.70 0.91
CA ASP A 196 -9.24 12.76 0.21
C ASP A 196 -7.74 12.62 0.50
N MET A 197 -6.94 12.29 -0.51
CA MET A 197 -5.49 12.15 -0.36
C MET A 197 -4.83 13.48 0.05
N ASN A 198 -5.52 14.61 -0.17
CA ASN A 198 -5.07 15.94 0.20
C ASN A 198 -5.62 16.40 1.56
N ARG A 199 -6.43 15.59 2.26
CA ARG A 199 -6.89 15.93 3.61
C ARG A 199 -5.70 16.01 4.56
N LYS A 200 -5.63 17.12 5.29
CA LYS A 200 -4.62 17.40 6.34
C LYS A 200 -5.17 17.14 7.74
N ASP A 201 -6.25 16.37 7.81
CA ASP A 201 -6.96 16.12 9.05
C ASP A 201 -6.18 15.09 9.88
N ILE A 202 -6.20 15.23 11.20
CA ILE A 202 -5.44 14.38 12.15
C ILE A 202 -6.03 12.95 12.24
N VAL A 203 -7.18 12.71 11.60
CA VAL A 203 -7.91 11.45 11.69
C VAL A 203 -7.23 10.41 10.80
N ARG A 204 -6.86 9.27 11.40
CA ARG A 204 -6.25 8.09 10.76
C ARG A 204 -6.76 7.89 9.33
N ASP A 205 -5.87 7.59 8.38
CA ASP A 205 -6.37 7.02 7.13
C ASP A 205 -7.02 5.69 7.47
N PHE A 206 -8.26 5.60 7.01
CA PHE A 206 -8.97 4.37 7.10
C PHE A 206 -8.24 3.35 6.23
N ARG A 207 -7.86 2.23 6.86
CA ARG A 207 -6.99 1.17 6.34
C ARG A 207 -7.42 0.58 5.01
N SER A 208 -8.64 0.85 4.58
CA SER A 208 -9.25 0.26 3.39
C SER A 208 -10.39 1.13 2.91
N THR A 209 -10.66 1.07 1.60
CA THR A 209 -11.89 1.61 1.03
C THR A 209 -13.15 0.95 1.58
N VAL A 210 -13.06 -0.09 2.41
CA VAL A 210 -14.18 -0.75 3.10
C VAL A 210 -15.13 0.18 3.83
N LEU A 211 -14.65 1.30 4.38
CA LEU A 211 -15.56 2.25 5.02
C LEU A 211 -16.41 3.03 4.01
N LEU A 212 -16.00 3.09 2.74
CA LEU A 212 -16.65 3.88 1.70
C LEU A 212 -17.29 3.02 0.61
N ASP A 213 -16.73 1.85 0.31
CA ASP A 213 -17.24 0.93 -0.69
C ASP A 213 -17.94 -0.26 -0.02
N LYS A 214 -19.20 -0.48 -0.37
CA LYS A 214 -20.02 -1.61 0.11
C LYS A 214 -19.51 -2.98 -0.34
N MET A 215 -18.49 -3.04 -1.20
CA MET A 215 -17.92 -4.31 -1.65
C MET A 215 -17.13 -5.02 -0.53
N PRO A 216 -17.16 -6.36 -0.47
CA PRO A 216 -16.47 -7.10 0.57
C PRO A 216 -14.94 -6.94 0.47
N LEU A 217 -14.26 -7.12 1.61
CA LEU A 217 -12.81 -7.22 1.67
C LEU A 217 -12.31 -8.35 0.77
N GLY A 218 -11.29 -8.07 -0.05
CA GLY A 218 -10.75 -9.04 -1.00
C GLY A 218 -11.59 -9.25 -2.26
N PHE A 219 -12.66 -8.47 -2.50
CA PHE A 219 -13.39 -8.51 -3.77
C PHE A 219 -12.42 -8.29 -4.96
N PRO A 220 -12.48 -9.11 -6.02
CA PRO A 220 -13.48 -10.14 -6.34
C PRO A 220 -13.06 -11.58 -5.97
N PHE A 221 -11.96 -11.76 -5.25
CA PHE A 221 -11.38 -13.05 -4.89
C PHE A 221 -12.00 -13.68 -3.63
N ASP A 222 -12.85 -12.94 -2.92
CA ASP A 222 -13.56 -13.38 -1.70
C ASP A 222 -14.41 -14.64 -1.95
N ARG A 223 -14.97 -14.79 -3.16
CA ARG A 223 -15.85 -15.90 -3.53
C ARG A 223 -15.21 -16.88 -4.51
N ARG A 224 -15.81 -18.06 -4.62
CA ARG A 224 -15.46 -19.04 -5.65
C ARG A 224 -15.78 -18.44 -7.03
N ILE A 225 -14.85 -18.62 -7.95
CA ILE A 225 -14.85 -18.05 -9.28
C ILE A 225 -15.37 -19.08 -10.29
N ASP A 226 -16.44 -18.73 -11.00
CA ASP A 226 -16.88 -19.40 -12.22
C ASP A 226 -16.15 -18.77 -13.41
N VAL A 227 -15.15 -19.48 -13.93
CA VAL A 227 -14.22 -18.98 -14.97
C VAL A 227 -14.97 -18.51 -16.22
N GLY A 228 -16.08 -19.17 -16.59
CA GLY A 228 -16.86 -18.83 -17.78
C GLY A 228 -17.57 -17.48 -17.70
N LYS A 229 -17.75 -16.94 -16.49
CA LYS A 229 -18.48 -15.67 -16.25
C LYS A 229 -17.65 -14.62 -15.53
N PHE A 230 -16.44 -14.97 -15.09
CA PHE A 230 -15.62 -14.11 -14.25
C PHE A 230 -15.04 -12.92 -15.01
N PHE A 231 -14.50 -13.18 -16.20
CA PHE A 231 -13.78 -12.16 -16.97
C PHE A 231 -14.77 -11.15 -17.56
N THR A 232 -14.57 -9.88 -17.17
CA THR A 232 -15.37 -8.76 -17.65
C THR A 232 -14.45 -7.65 -18.19
N PRO A 233 -14.93 -6.76 -19.07
CA PRO A 233 -14.08 -5.73 -19.69
C PRO A 233 -13.37 -4.79 -18.70
N ASN A 234 -13.96 -4.60 -17.52
CA ASN A 234 -13.40 -3.77 -16.45
C ASN A 234 -12.39 -4.51 -15.55
N MET A 235 -11.86 -5.64 -16.01
CA MET A 235 -10.82 -6.45 -15.36
C MET A 235 -9.70 -6.73 -16.36
N LYS A 236 -8.45 -6.77 -15.88
CA LYS A 236 -7.28 -7.17 -16.69
C LYS A 236 -6.16 -7.73 -15.80
N PHE A 237 -5.38 -8.66 -16.33
CA PHE A 237 -4.29 -9.36 -15.66
C PHE A 237 -3.03 -9.44 -16.53
#